data_AF-A0A397PDD0-F1
#
_entry.id   AF-A0A397PDD0-F1
#
_cell.length_a   1.000
_cell.length_b   1.000
_cell.length_c   1.000
_cell.angle_alpha   90.00
_cell.angle_beta   90.00
_cell.angle_gamma   90.00
#
_symmetry.space_group_name_H-M   'P 1'
#
loop_
_entity.id
_entity.type
_entity.pdbx_description
1 polymer ?
#
loop_
_entity_poly.entity_id
_entity_poly.type
_entity_poly.pdbx_seq_one_letter_code
_entity_poly.pdbx_strand_id
1 'polypeptide(L)'
;MRVYPQMSSAATWSRRIALLTLQLFVLTILLHQFAGLSTPVAMRVFGIAVLGAVIAVALALVALWRIWQDGSRGSRRALAAIFAAALVLAGPAWSLPKLFLEPGVTEVTTDATAPPAFRELAKVRADVARQVQAAAAPSPDSATTGPLTMKPLTVERSAEETFSLVRESIDELGWSIVSATPPADGQAGYIEATDRSLLFGITGDVAVRIRGGQSRARVDVRSASRYVEHDLGGNAERVSSLFQQVESAVARLEKNEEIARLARLRAERAKRIREAREAKARREKRQKQAYDTVSRQWRAPSAQRNRSRSRRSRRSQRQRTQELRQFWESMQR
;
A
#
# COMPACT_ATOMS: atom_id res chain seq x y z
N MET A 1 -29.43 -9.51 67.54
CA MET A 1 -29.78 -8.65 66.38
C MET A 1 -29.05 -9.16 65.15
N ARG A 2 -29.74 -9.65 64.12
CA ARG A 2 -29.11 -9.92 62.80
C ARG A 2 -28.90 -8.59 62.11
N VAL A 3 -27.67 -8.10 62.06
CA VAL A 3 -27.30 -6.94 61.23
C VAL A 3 -27.41 -7.41 59.78
N TYR A 4 -28.51 -7.07 59.10
CA TYR A 4 -28.59 -7.28 57.66
C TYR A 4 -27.53 -6.37 57.01
N PRO A 5 -26.57 -6.92 56.24
CA PRO A 5 -25.58 -6.10 55.59
C PRO A 5 -26.30 -5.21 54.57
N GLN A 6 -26.45 -3.93 54.93
CA GLN A 6 -27.00 -2.89 54.09
C GLN A 6 -26.17 -2.82 52.80
N MET A 7 -26.83 -2.92 51.66
CA MET A 7 -26.15 -2.83 50.37
C MET A 7 -25.63 -1.40 50.21
N SER A 8 -24.36 -1.25 49.81
CA SER A 8 -23.80 0.07 49.55
C SER A 8 -24.58 0.76 48.42
N SER A 9 -25.31 1.83 48.75
CA SER A 9 -26.07 2.64 47.80
C SER A 9 -25.14 3.23 46.73
N ALA A 10 -23.93 3.63 47.13
CA ALA A 10 -22.87 4.12 46.24
C ALA A 10 -22.48 3.08 45.17
N ALA A 11 -22.35 1.80 45.53
CA ALA A 11 -22.04 0.72 44.57
C ALA A 11 -23.18 0.46 43.57
N THR A 12 -24.43 0.74 43.96
CA THR A 12 -25.59 0.59 43.07
C THR A 12 -25.69 1.77 42.10
N TRP A 13 -25.48 2.99 42.60
CA TRP A 13 -25.48 4.21 41.79
C TRP A 13 -24.30 4.27 40.83
N SER A 14 -23.08 3.89 41.24
CA SER A 14 -21.92 3.86 40.34
C SER A 14 -22.15 2.94 39.14
N ARG A 15 -22.72 1.73 39.36
CA ARG A 15 -23.06 0.81 38.27
C ARG A 15 -24.12 1.38 37.34
N ARG A 16 -25.17 2.01 37.87
CA ARG A 16 -26.24 2.62 37.06
C ARG A 16 -25.70 3.74 36.17
N ILE A 17 -24.86 4.62 36.75
CA ILE A 17 -24.22 5.70 36.01
C ILE A 17 -23.28 5.13 34.95
N ALA A 18 -22.43 4.16 35.29
CA ALA A 18 -21.51 3.53 34.34
C ALA A 18 -22.23 2.84 33.16
N LEU A 19 -23.35 2.16 33.42
CA LEU A 19 -24.13 1.53 32.36
C LEU A 19 -24.84 2.56 31.49
N LEU A 20 -25.39 3.63 32.10
CA LEU A 20 -26.01 4.73 31.37
C LEU A 20 -25.01 5.43 30.46
N THR A 21 -23.80 5.72 30.96
CA THR A 21 -22.76 6.41 30.19
C THR A 21 -22.20 5.53 29.09
N LEU A 22 -22.02 4.23 29.36
CA LEU A 22 -21.64 3.27 28.32
C LEU A 22 -22.70 3.17 27.22
N GLN A 23 -23.99 3.07 27.59
CA GLN A 23 -25.09 3.02 26.63
C GLN A 23 -25.16 4.32 25.81
N LEU A 24 -25.04 5.47 26.46
CA LEU A 24 -25.01 6.78 25.80
C LEU A 24 -23.83 6.89 24.83
N PHE A 25 -22.65 6.43 25.24
CA PHE A 25 -21.44 6.42 24.41
C PHE A 25 -21.63 5.57 23.15
N VAL A 26 -22.07 4.32 23.31
CA VAL A 26 -22.32 3.40 22.18
C VAL A 26 -23.42 3.94 21.26
N LEU A 27 -24.52 4.44 21.81
CA LEU A 27 -25.60 5.01 21.02
C LEU A 27 -25.14 6.25 20.24
N THR A 28 -24.28 7.08 20.83
CA THR A 28 -23.73 8.26 20.16
C THR A 28 -22.85 7.87 18.96
N ILE A 29 -22.01 6.84 19.10
CA ILE A 29 -21.21 6.29 17.99
C ILE A 29 -22.13 5.81 16.87
N LEU A 30 -23.13 4.98 17.20
CA LEU A 30 -24.04 4.41 16.21
C LEU A 30 -24.86 5.49 15.49
N LEU A 31 -25.37 6.48 16.22
CA LEU A 31 -26.13 7.58 15.64
C LEU A 31 -25.25 8.51 14.78
N HIS A 32 -24.00 8.73 15.17
CA HIS A 32 -23.04 9.50 14.37
C HIS A 32 -22.66 8.78 13.09
N GLN A 33 -22.40 7.47 13.17
CA GLN A 33 -21.98 6.65 12.04
C GLN A 33 -23.11 6.39 11.03
N PHE A 34 -24.33 6.09 11.51
CA PHE A 34 -25.42 5.59 10.66
C PHE A 34 -26.60 6.57 10.52
N ALA A 35 -26.84 7.43 11.50
CA ALA A 35 -28.03 8.30 11.54
C ALA A 35 -27.72 9.77 11.22
N GLY A 36 -26.48 10.09 10.82
CA GLY A 36 -26.09 11.44 10.38
C GLY A 36 -26.12 12.47 11.50
N LEU A 37 -25.94 12.07 12.77
CA LEU A 37 -25.83 13.01 13.88
C LEU A 37 -24.68 14.00 13.59
N SER A 38 -24.92 15.29 13.77
CA SER A 38 -23.89 16.29 13.49
C SER A 38 -22.69 16.09 14.42
N THR A 39 -21.49 16.11 13.84
CA THR A 39 -20.21 15.95 14.58
C THR A 39 -20.09 16.85 15.81
N PRO A 40 -20.45 18.15 15.79
CA PRO A 40 -20.32 18.98 17.00
C PRO A 40 -21.28 18.55 18.12
N VAL A 41 -22.47 18.05 17.79
CA VAL A 41 -23.41 17.53 18.79
C VAL A 41 -22.91 16.20 19.34
N ALA A 42 -22.45 15.29 18.47
CA ALA A 42 -21.88 14.02 18.87
C ALA A 42 -20.70 14.22 19.84
N MET A 43 -19.76 15.13 19.54
CA MET A 43 -18.62 15.44 20.41
C MET A 43 -19.03 15.89 21.83
N ARG A 44 -20.12 16.65 21.97
CA ARG A 44 -20.63 17.05 23.28
C ARG A 44 -21.23 15.90 24.05
N VAL A 45 -22.03 15.08 23.39
CA VAL A 45 -22.63 13.90 24.02
C VAL A 45 -21.53 12.92 24.43
N PHE A 46 -20.47 12.78 23.62
CA PHE A 46 -19.26 12.06 24.00
C PHE A 46 -18.61 12.66 25.25
N GLY A 47 -18.41 13.97 25.30
CA GLY A 47 -17.88 14.67 26.49
C GLY A 47 -18.69 14.41 27.76
N ILE A 48 -20.03 14.45 27.66
CA ILE A 48 -20.94 14.15 28.77
C ILE A 48 -20.81 12.68 29.21
N ALA A 49 -20.73 11.74 28.25
CA ALA A 49 -20.55 10.32 28.55
C ALA A 49 -19.21 10.05 29.25
N VAL A 50 -18.12 10.69 28.80
CA VAL A 50 -16.79 10.63 29.43
C VAL A 50 -16.82 11.20 30.85
N LEU A 51 -17.40 12.38 31.05
CA LEU A 51 -17.54 12.99 32.37
C LEU A 51 -18.33 12.07 33.32
N GLY A 52 -19.44 11.51 32.85
CA GLY A 52 -20.23 10.56 33.62
C GLY A 52 -19.46 9.28 33.96
N ALA A 53 -18.61 8.78 33.06
CA ALA A 53 -17.74 7.63 33.32
C ALA A 53 -16.70 7.94 34.42
N VAL A 54 -16.10 9.14 34.41
CA VAL A 54 -15.19 9.59 35.49
C VAL A 54 -15.92 9.63 36.84
N ILE A 55 -17.13 10.20 36.88
CA ILE A 55 -17.96 10.24 38.11
C ILE A 55 -18.29 8.81 38.57
N ALA A 56 -18.61 7.90 37.66
CA ALA A 56 -18.91 6.51 38.00
C ALA A 56 -17.68 5.80 38.62
N VAL A 57 -16.48 6.02 38.10
CA VAL A 57 -15.23 5.50 38.67
C VAL A 57 -15.01 6.07 40.07
N ALA A 58 -15.14 7.38 40.26
CA ALA A 58 -14.97 8.01 41.57
C ALA A 58 -15.93 7.41 42.62
N LEU A 59 -17.21 7.25 42.27
CA LEU A 59 -18.21 6.61 43.14
C LEU A 59 -17.89 5.13 43.40
N ALA A 60 -17.37 4.40 42.41
CA ALA A 60 -16.96 3.02 42.57
C ALA A 60 -15.77 2.89 43.54
N LEU A 61 -14.79 3.80 43.46
CA LEU A 61 -13.66 3.85 44.39
C LEU A 61 -14.11 4.16 45.82
N VAL A 62 -15.00 5.15 46.01
CA VAL A 62 -15.60 5.46 47.33
C VAL A 62 -16.37 4.26 47.87
N ALA A 63 -17.10 3.55 47.01
CA ALA A 63 -17.84 2.35 47.41
C ALA A 63 -16.90 1.22 47.83
N LEU A 64 -15.80 0.98 47.11
CA LEU A 64 -14.78 -0.01 47.49
C LEU A 64 -14.11 0.34 48.81
N TRP A 65 -13.80 1.62 49.04
CA TRP A 65 -13.23 2.10 50.30
C TRP A 65 -14.17 1.89 51.49
N ARG A 66 -15.47 2.21 51.33
CA ARG A 66 -16.49 1.90 52.36
C ARG A 66 -16.69 0.41 52.58
N ILE A 67 -16.65 -0.40 51.53
CA ILE A 67 -16.74 -1.86 51.64
C ILE A 67 -15.55 -2.41 52.44
N TRP A 68 -14.36 -1.85 52.22
CA TRP A 68 -13.15 -2.23 52.96
C TRP A 68 -13.27 -1.89 54.46
N GLN A 69 -13.83 -0.73 54.81
CA GLN A 69 -13.99 -0.32 56.22
C GLN A 69 -15.16 -1.02 56.93
N ASP A 70 -16.33 -1.09 56.28
CA ASP A 70 -17.58 -1.50 56.91
C ASP A 70 -17.92 -2.99 56.69
N GLY A 71 -17.14 -3.71 55.88
CA GLY A 71 -17.42 -5.10 55.48
C GLY A 71 -18.71 -5.27 54.65
N SER A 72 -19.20 -4.18 54.05
CA SER A 72 -20.49 -4.17 53.32
C SER A 72 -20.44 -4.98 52.02
N ARG A 73 -21.58 -5.50 51.58
CA ARG A 73 -21.67 -6.30 50.33
C ARG A 73 -21.86 -5.37 49.12
N GLY A 74 -21.02 -5.50 48.09
CA GLY A 74 -21.17 -4.69 46.87
C GLY A 74 -20.02 -4.70 45.86
N SER A 75 -18.90 -5.37 46.17
CA SER A 75 -17.67 -5.33 45.36
C SER A 75 -17.89 -5.67 43.89
N ARG A 76 -18.68 -6.71 43.58
CA ARG A 76 -19.00 -7.08 42.18
C ARG A 76 -19.65 -5.94 41.37
N ARG A 77 -20.48 -5.10 42.00
CA ARG A 77 -21.13 -3.97 41.31
C ARG A 77 -20.16 -2.81 41.08
N ALA A 78 -19.29 -2.54 42.05
CA ALA A 78 -18.23 -1.54 41.91
C ALA A 78 -17.22 -1.94 40.83
N LEU A 79 -16.81 -3.22 40.80
CA LEU A 79 -15.92 -3.75 39.75
C LEU A 79 -16.56 -3.68 38.37
N ALA A 80 -17.85 -4.03 38.24
CA ALA A 80 -18.58 -3.90 36.98
C ALA A 80 -18.69 -2.44 36.52
N ALA A 81 -18.87 -1.49 37.45
CA ALA A 81 -18.90 -0.06 37.13
C ALA A 81 -17.53 0.43 36.61
N ILE A 82 -16.43 0.02 37.25
CA ILE A 82 -15.07 0.32 36.81
C ILE A 82 -14.81 -0.25 35.42
N PHE A 83 -15.18 -1.51 35.18
CA PHE A 83 -15.00 -2.15 33.87
C PHE A 83 -15.79 -1.41 32.76
N ALA A 84 -17.07 -1.11 32.99
CA ALA A 84 -17.89 -0.39 32.02
C ALA A 84 -17.34 1.03 31.76
N ALA A 85 -16.92 1.75 32.81
CA ALA A 85 -16.30 3.06 32.67
C ALA A 85 -14.94 2.99 31.95
N ALA A 86 -14.15 1.94 32.19
CA ALA A 86 -12.88 1.74 31.49
C ALA A 86 -13.08 1.57 29.98
N LEU A 87 -14.15 0.92 29.53
CA LEU A 87 -14.48 0.82 28.10
C LEU A 87 -14.75 2.20 27.48
N VAL A 88 -15.45 3.09 28.19
CA VAL A 88 -15.71 4.46 27.73
C VAL A 88 -14.43 5.30 27.75
N LEU A 89 -13.61 5.15 28.79
CA LEU A 89 -12.40 5.94 29.00
C LEU A 89 -11.20 5.45 28.19
N ALA A 90 -11.22 4.23 27.65
CA ALA A 90 -10.11 3.66 26.89
C ALA A 90 -9.64 4.55 25.73
N GLY A 91 -10.59 5.09 24.96
CA GLY A 91 -10.31 6.00 23.84
C GLY A 91 -9.63 7.31 24.30
N PRO A 92 -10.29 8.11 25.17
CA PRO A 92 -9.68 9.32 25.74
C PRO A 92 -8.33 9.07 26.42
N ALA A 93 -8.19 7.97 27.17
CA ALA A 93 -6.96 7.60 27.84
C ALA A 93 -5.83 7.30 26.85
N TRP A 94 -6.13 6.67 25.71
CA TRP A 94 -5.16 6.45 24.64
C TRP A 94 -4.71 7.76 23.98
N SER A 95 -5.60 8.74 23.85
CA SER A 95 -5.28 10.07 23.29
C SER A 95 -4.59 11.04 24.27
N LEU A 96 -4.63 10.76 25.57
CA LEU A 96 -4.15 11.66 26.62
C LEU A 96 -2.68 12.08 26.42
N PRO A 97 -1.73 11.17 26.12
CA PRO A 97 -0.34 11.56 25.91
C PRO A 97 -0.18 12.54 24.73
N LYS A 98 -0.92 12.33 23.63
CA LYS A 98 -0.87 13.20 22.45
C LYS A 98 -1.34 14.63 22.79
N LEU A 99 -2.27 14.79 23.72
CA LEU A 99 -2.75 16.10 24.16
C LEU A 99 -1.67 16.94 24.87
N PHE A 100 -0.70 16.29 25.54
CA PHE A 100 0.37 16.97 26.26
C PHE A 100 1.69 17.07 25.47
N LEU A 101 1.90 16.15 24.53
CA LEU A 101 3.15 16.04 23.77
C LEU A 101 3.09 16.74 22.41
N GLU A 102 1.92 16.77 21.78
CA GLU A 102 1.77 17.37 20.45
C GLU A 102 1.45 18.86 20.55
N PRO A 103 1.92 19.68 19.59
CA PRO A 103 1.53 21.07 19.51
C PRO A 103 0.01 21.20 19.33
N GLY A 104 -0.59 22.15 20.03
CA GLY A 104 -2.01 22.54 19.89
C GLY A 104 -2.31 23.27 18.58
N VAL A 105 -2.08 22.59 17.46
CA VAL A 105 -2.38 23.09 16.11
C VAL A 105 -3.57 22.35 15.52
N THR A 106 -4.29 23.02 14.63
CA THR A 106 -5.46 22.46 13.93
C THR A 106 -5.20 22.30 12.44
N GLU A 107 -4.05 22.78 11.99
CA GLU A 107 -3.63 22.84 10.60
C GLU A 107 -2.14 22.57 10.46
N VAL A 108 -1.80 21.76 9.46
CA VAL A 108 -0.43 21.49 9.03
C VAL A 108 -0.34 21.79 7.53
N THR A 109 0.70 22.50 7.12
CA THR A 109 0.99 22.78 5.71
C THR A 109 2.45 22.46 5.39
N THR A 110 2.76 22.08 4.16
CA THR A 110 4.15 21.97 3.69
C THR A 110 4.65 23.21 2.95
N ASP A 111 3.75 24.15 2.69
CA ASP A 111 4.05 25.45 2.09
C ASP A 111 3.43 26.52 2.99
N ALA A 112 4.25 27.13 3.84
CA ALA A 112 3.80 28.16 4.79
C ALA A 112 3.49 29.49 4.11
N THR A 113 4.11 29.79 2.96
CA THR A 113 3.93 31.07 2.27
C THR A 113 2.73 31.05 1.36
N ALA A 114 2.47 29.91 0.71
CA ALA A 114 1.32 29.72 -0.17
C ALA A 114 0.70 28.33 0.04
N PRO A 115 0.00 28.10 1.17
CA PRO A 115 -0.60 26.80 1.47
C PRO A 115 -1.60 26.38 0.38
N PRO A 116 -1.66 25.08 0.02
CA PRO A 116 -2.68 24.55 -0.87
C PRO A 116 -4.09 24.99 -0.43
N ALA A 117 -4.84 25.60 -1.34
CA ALA A 117 -6.19 26.09 -1.04
C ALA A 117 -7.21 24.96 -1.12
N PHE A 118 -8.19 24.98 -0.22
CA PHE A 118 -9.42 24.21 -0.34
C PHE A 118 -10.36 24.96 -1.30
N ARG A 119 -10.73 24.36 -2.43
CA ARG A 119 -11.63 24.96 -3.44
C ARG A 119 -13.03 24.37 -3.31
N GLU A 120 -13.17 23.05 -3.40
CA GLU A 120 -14.46 22.38 -3.27
C GLU A 120 -14.81 22.16 -1.79
N LEU A 121 -13.81 21.79 -1.00
CA LEU A 121 -13.94 21.62 0.45
C LEU A 121 -14.25 22.94 1.16
N ALA A 122 -13.96 24.11 0.57
CA ALA A 122 -14.33 25.40 1.16
C ALA A 122 -15.85 25.54 1.35
N LYS A 123 -16.65 25.01 0.41
CA LYS A 123 -18.12 25.04 0.50
C LYS A 123 -18.60 24.19 1.68
N VAL A 124 -18.06 22.98 1.81
CA VAL A 124 -18.34 22.07 2.92
C VAL A 124 -17.91 22.69 4.25
N ARG A 125 -16.74 23.32 4.29
CA ARG A 125 -16.22 23.98 5.51
C ARG A 125 -17.04 25.19 5.92
N ALA A 126 -17.64 25.93 4.98
CA ALA A 126 -18.58 27.01 5.31
C ALA A 126 -19.84 26.46 6.01
N ASP A 127 -20.38 25.33 5.55
CA ASP A 127 -21.51 24.66 6.21
C ASP A 127 -21.14 24.15 7.60
N VAL A 128 -19.94 23.59 7.73
CA VAL A 128 -19.39 23.17 9.02
C VAL A 128 -19.25 24.35 9.97
N ALA A 129 -18.70 25.49 9.53
CA ALA A 129 -18.55 26.67 10.35
C ALA A 129 -19.93 27.14 10.89
N ARG A 130 -20.96 27.11 10.04
CA ARG A 130 -22.34 27.40 10.47
C ARG A 130 -22.86 26.41 11.51
N GLN A 131 -22.62 25.11 11.32
CA GLN A 131 -23.03 24.07 12.29
C GLN A 131 -22.30 24.20 13.64
N VAL A 132 -20.99 24.51 13.62
CA VAL A 132 -20.18 24.74 14.82
C VAL A 132 -20.70 25.95 15.56
N GLN A 133 -20.96 27.07 14.88
CA GLN A 133 -21.53 28.27 15.48
C GLN A 133 -22.93 28.04 16.05
N ALA A 134 -23.79 27.32 15.33
CA ALA A 134 -25.14 26.98 15.80
C ALA A 134 -25.12 26.05 17.02
N ALA A 135 -24.11 25.18 17.12
CA ALA A 135 -23.90 24.39 18.32
C ALA A 135 -23.29 25.24 19.44
N ALA A 136 -22.32 26.11 19.18
CA ALA A 136 -21.52 26.81 20.19
C ALA A 136 -22.34 27.62 21.21
N ALA A 137 -21.95 27.56 22.48
CA ALA A 137 -22.24 28.66 23.42
C ALA A 137 -21.27 29.82 23.09
N PRO A 138 -21.62 31.09 23.34
CA PRO A 138 -20.74 32.22 23.00
C PRO A 138 -19.45 32.13 23.83
N SER A 139 -18.37 31.65 23.20
CA SER A 139 -17.02 31.65 23.74
C SER A 139 -16.14 32.56 22.87
N PRO A 140 -15.34 33.48 23.44
CA PRO A 140 -14.66 34.53 22.66
C PRO A 140 -13.33 34.09 22.03
N ASP A 141 -12.73 32.98 22.48
CA ASP A 141 -11.30 32.73 22.28
C ASP A 141 -11.00 31.41 21.54
N SER A 142 -11.41 31.30 20.28
CA SER A 142 -10.79 30.34 19.36
C SER A 142 -9.55 30.98 18.73
N ALA A 143 -8.51 31.22 19.54
CA ALA A 143 -7.22 31.69 19.05
C ALA A 143 -6.68 30.64 18.07
N THR A 144 -6.65 30.97 16.79
CA THR A 144 -6.10 30.10 15.74
C THR A 144 -4.59 30.08 15.90
N THR A 145 -4.06 29.09 16.63
CA THR A 145 -2.63 28.75 16.53
C THR A 145 -2.30 28.58 15.06
N GLY A 146 -1.31 29.33 14.57
CA GLY A 146 -0.91 29.29 13.16
C GLY A 146 -0.53 27.87 12.70
N PRO A 147 -0.54 27.61 11.39
CA PRO A 147 -0.32 26.27 10.86
C PRO A 147 1.10 25.78 11.14
N LEU A 148 1.25 24.52 11.53
CA LEU A 148 2.55 23.87 11.65
C LEU A 148 3.11 23.57 10.25
N THR A 149 4.41 23.81 10.05
CA THR A 149 5.04 23.65 8.74
C THR A 149 5.86 22.37 8.64
N MET A 150 5.55 21.51 7.68
CA MET A 150 6.32 20.32 7.32
C MET A 150 7.11 20.51 6.02
N LYS A 151 8.07 19.64 5.73
CA LYS A 151 8.78 19.69 4.45
C LYS A 151 7.92 19.11 3.33
N PRO A 152 7.90 19.72 2.12
CA PRO A 152 7.21 19.16 0.98
C PRO A 152 7.93 17.91 0.46
N LEU A 153 7.19 17.00 -0.15
CA LEU A 153 7.76 15.81 -0.79
C LEU A 153 8.23 16.16 -2.20
N THR A 154 9.43 15.70 -2.57
CA THR A 154 9.95 15.82 -3.94
C THR A 154 10.08 14.44 -4.55
N VAL A 155 9.52 14.26 -5.73
CA VAL A 155 9.49 12.98 -6.46
C VAL A 155 10.24 13.15 -7.78
N GLU A 156 11.16 12.24 -8.08
CA GLU A 156 11.96 12.24 -9.32
C GLU A 156 11.19 11.62 -10.49
N ARG A 157 9.95 12.06 -10.69
CA ARG A 157 9.05 11.66 -11.77
C ARG A 157 8.33 12.88 -12.32
N SER A 158 7.68 12.73 -13.47
CA SER A 158 6.88 13.80 -14.06
C SER A 158 5.74 14.23 -13.12
N ALA A 159 5.24 15.47 -13.30
CA ALA A 159 4.09 15.94 -12.54
C ALA A 159 2.84 15.08 -12.75
N GLU A 160 2.62 14.56 -13.96
CA GLU A 160 1.48 13.71 -14.33
C GLU A 160 1.55 12.32 -13.68
N GLU A 161 2.71 11.66 -13.71
CA GLU A 161 2.92 10.39 -13.02
C GLU A 161 2.81 10.58 -11.50
N THR A 162 3.42 11.64 -10.96
CA THR A 162 3.34 11.95 -9.53
C THR A 162 1.90 12.20 -9.11
N PHE A 163 1.10 12.92 -9.91
CA PHE A 163 -0.32 13.12 -9.64
C PHE A 163 -1.08 11.79 -9.56
N SER A 164 -0.83 10.89 -10.50
CA SER A 164 -1.47 9.57 -10.55
C SER A 164 -1.11 8.73 -9.31
N LEU A 165 0.17 8.75 -8.92
CA LEU A 165 0.68 8.07 -7.73
C LEU A 165 0.09 8.63 -6.42
N VAL A 166 -0.01 9.95 -6.30
CA VAL A 166 -0.64 10.59 -5.14
C VAL A 166 -2.12 10.21 -5.06
N ARG A 167 -2.83 10.24 -6.19
CA ARG A 167 -4.26 9.86 -6.24
C ARG A 167 -4.45 8.40 -5.81
N GLU A 168 -3.64 7.49 -6.35
CA GLU A 168 -3.66 6.07 -5.97
C GLU A 168 -3.32 5.88 -4.49
N SER A 169 -2.33 6.61 -3.98
CA SER A 169 -1.96 6.56 -2.56
C SER A 169 -3.09 7.02 -1.65
N ILE A 170 -3.85 8.05 -2.03
CA ILE A 170 -5.03 8.53 -1.28
C ILE A 170 -6.13 7.46 -1.28
N ASP A 171 -6.34 6.78 -2.40
CA ASP A 171 -7.31 5.68 -2.51
C ASP A 171 -6.90 4.46 -1.67
N GLU A 172 -5.62 4.07 -1.70
CA GLU A 172 -5.06 2.99 -0.86
C GLU A 172 -5.14 3.30 0.65
N LEU A 173 -5.07 4.58 1.03
CA LEU A 173 -5.30 5.03 2.41
C LEU A 173 -6.79 5.03 2.80
N GLY A 174 -7.70 4.78 1.85
CA GLY A 174 -9.15 4.77 2.08
C GLY A 174 -9.76 6.16 2.28
N TRP A 175 -9.07 7.22 1.86
CA TRP A 175 -9.57 8.59 1.96
C TRP A 175 -10.55 8.89 0.82
N SER A 176 -11.58 9.67 1.11
CA SER A 176 -12.59 10.03 0.11
C SER A 176 -12.12 11.22 -0.72
N ILE A 177 -11.87 11.02 -2.01
CA ILE A 177 -11.50 12.09 -2.94
C ILE A 177 -12.74 12.91 -3.30
N VAL A 178 -12.69 14.21 -3.02
CA VAL A 178 -13.75 15.19 -3.33
C VAL A 178 -13.53 15.82 -4.69
N SER A 179 -12.27 16.14 -5.03
CA SER A 179 -11.90 16.70 -6.32
C SER A 179 -10.49 16.27 -6.69
N ALA A 180 -10.26 16.01 -7.97
CA ALA A 180 -8.94 15.67 -8.50
C ALA A 180 -8.79 16.30 -9.89
N THR A 181 -7.98 17.35 -9.98
CA THR A 181 -7.65 18.06 -11.23
C THR A 181 -6.20 17.75 -11.59
N PRO A 182 -5.94 17.02 -12.69
CA PRO A 182 -4.57 16.70 -13.11
C PRO A 182 -3.78 17.97 -13.48
N PRO A 183 -2.45 17.94 -13.38
CA PRO A 183 -1.61 19.01 -13.91
C PRO A 183 -1.75 19.09 -15.43
N ALA A 184 -1.73 20.31 -15.99
CA ALA A 184 -1.83 20.57 -17.43
C ALA A 184 -1.03 21.82 -17.80
N ASP A 185 -0.24 21.79 -18.88
CA ASP A 185 0.43 22.95 -19.48
C ASP A 185 1.02 23.97 -18.49
N GLY A 186 1.92 23.51 -17.60
CA GLY A 186 2.58 24.35 -16.60
C GLY A 186 1.70 24.73 -15.39
N GLN A 187 0.43 24.33 -15.36
CA GLN A 187 -0.44 24.44 -14.20
C GLN A 187 -0.24 23.28 -13.23
N ALA A 188 -0.38 23.60 -11.95
CA ALA A 188 -0.30 22.62 -10.87
C ALA A 188 -1.52 21.68 -10.88
N GLY A 189 -1.30 20.41 -10.58
CA GLY A 189 -2.37 19.47 -10.25
C GLY A 189 -2.88 19.72 -8.83
N TYR A 190 -4.16 19.46 -8.60
CA TYR A 190 -4.81 19.63 -7.30
C TYR A 190 -5.65 18.41 -6.95
N ILE A 191 -5.52 17.92 -5.72
CA ILE A 191 -6.37 16.86 -5.17
C ILE A 191 -6.90 17.34 -3.83
N GLU A 192 -8.21 17.22 -3.62
CA GLU A 192 -8.87 17.45 -2.35
C GLU A 192 -9.50 16.15 -1.88
N ALA A 193 -9.20 15.76 -0.64
CA ALA A 193 -9.69 14.53 -0.04
C ALA A 193 -10.10 14.75 1.42
N THR A 194 -10.93 13.84 1.91
CA THR A 194 -11.41 13.83 3.29
C THR A 194 -11.10 12.49 3.93
N ASP A 195 -10.45 12.56 5.10
CA ASP A 195 -10.19 11.43 6.00
C ASP A 195 -11.21 11.43 7.14
N ARG A 196 -11.63 10.24 7.58
CA ARG A 196 -12.56 10.04 8.70
C ARG A 196 -12.01 9.00 9.67
N SER A 197 -11.84 9.40 10.93
CA SER A 197 -11.40 8.47 11.96
C SER A 197 -12.47 7.41 12.27
N LEU A 198 -12.04 6.15 12.36
CA LEU A 198 -12.92 4.99 12.52
C LEU A 198 -13.70 4.98 13.85
N LEU A 199 -13.11 5.47 14.94
CA LEU A 199 -13.69 5.37 16.28
C LEU A 199 -14.56 6.57 16.67
N PHE A 200 -14.18 7.78 16.22
CA PHE A 200 -14.80 9.03 16.65
C PHE A 200 -15.42 9.84 15.51
N GLY A 201 -15.30 9.35 14.25
CA GLY A 201 -15.82 10.02 13.08
C GLY A 201 -15.24 11.43 12.86
N ILE A 202 -14.07 11.70 13.43
CA ILE A 202 -13.40 12.99 13.30
C ILE A 202 -12.99 13.14 11.86
N THR A 203 -13.43 14.24 11.25
CA THR A 203 -13.23 14.50 9.83
C THR A 203 -12.08 15.49 9.64
N GLY A 204 -11.07 15.08 8.88
CA GLY A 204 -9.94 15.90 8.46
C GLY A 204 -9.96 16.12 6.95
N ASP A 205 -9.65 17.33 6.52
CA ASP A 205 -9.57 17.71 5.12
C ASP A 205 -8.12 17.84 4.67
N VAL A 206 -7.81 17.30 3.50
CA VAL A 206 -6.48 17.33 2.90
C VAL A 206 -6.56 17.95 1.52
N ALA A 207 -5.77 18.99 1.28
CA ALA A 207 -5.54 19.58 -0.03
C ALA A 207 -4.10 19.32 -0.45
N VAL A 208 -3.92 18.71 -1.61
CA VAL A 208 -2.63 18.36 -2.20
C VAL A 208 -2.45 19.16 -3.49
N ARG A 209 -1.31 19.83 -3.61
CA ARG A 209 -0.92 20.57 -4.81
C ARG A 209 0.36 19.95 -5.38
N ILE A 210 0.31 19.52 -6.64
CA ILE A 210 1.44 18.90 -7.33
C ILE A 210 1.95 19.89 -8.38
N ARG A 211 3.20 20.33 -8.24
CA ARG A 211 3.87 21.25 -9.18
C ARG A 211 5.13 20.61 -9.71
N GLY A 212 5.42 20.74 -11.00
CA GLY A 212 6.62 20.14 -11.56
C GLY A 212 6.67 20.18 -13.07
N GLY A 213 7.71 19.56 -13.60
CA GLY A 213 7.92 19.36 -15.04
C GLY A 213 7.90 17.88 -15.42
N GLN A 214 8.64 17.54 -16.47
CA GLN A 214 8.67 16.17 -17.02
C GLN A 214 9.52 15.17 -16.23
N SER A 215 10.42 15.64 -15.35
CA SER A 215 11.38 14.77 -14.66
C SER A 215 11.35 14.89 -13.13
N ARG A 216 10.71 15.93 -12.59
CA ARG A 216 10.64 16.17 -11.16
C ARG A 216 9.36 16.90 -10.81
N ALA A 217 8.74 16.46 -9.72
CA ALA A 217 7.56 17.08 -9.13
C ALA A 217 7.76 17.32 -7.64
N ARG A 218 7.14 18.40 -7.15
CA ARG A 218 7.01 18.76 -5.74
C ARG A 218 5.54 18.61 -5.35
N VAL A 219 5.31 17.90 -4.26
CA VAL A 219 4.00 17.67 -3.66
C VAL A 219 3.91 18.52 -2.39
N ASP A 220 3.06 19.54 -2.44
CA ASP A 220 2.70 20.33 -1.28
C ASP A 220 1.37 19.83 -0.70
N VAL A 221 1.26 19.75 0.62
CA VAL A 221 0.05 19.27 1.30
C VAL A 221 -0.37 20.25 2.37
N ARG A 222 -1.67 20.47 2.50
CA ARG A 222 -2.32 21.12 3.63
C ARG A 222 -3.32 20.14 4.23
N SER A 223 -3.20 19.84 5.51
CA SER A 223 -4.18 19.04 6.26
C SER A 223 -4.77 19.92 7.37
N ALA A 224 -6.09 19.98 7.45
CA ALA A 224 -6.80 20.76 8.46
C ALA A 224 -7.96 19.98 9.09
N SER A 225 -8.14 20.12 10.40
CA SER A 225 -9.26 19.52 11.12
C SER A 225 -10.50 20.42 11.06
N ARG A 226 -11.69 19.82 10.92
CA ARG A 226 -12.94 20.58 10.73
C ARG A 226 -13.56 21.15 12.02
N TYR A 227 -13.44 20.43 13.13
CA TYR A 227 -14.26 20.67 14.34
C TYR A 227 -13.47 20.79 15.65
N VAL A 228 -12.16 20.53 15.64
CA VAL A 228 -11.38 20.33 16.88
C VAL A 228 -10.40 21.49 17.06
N GLU A 229 -10.26 21.95 18.31
CA GLU A 229 -9.30 22.99 18.72
C GLU A 229 -7.86 22.47 18.79
N HIS A 230 -7.69 21.16 18.96
CA HIS A 230 -6.40 20.48 18.96
C HIS A 230 -6.52 19.15 18.23
N ASP A 231 -5.75 18.96 17.17
CA ASP A 231 -5.85 17.77 16.30
C ASP A 231 -5.13 16.52 16.84
N LEU A 232 -4.50 16.61 18.01
CA LEU A 232 -3.67 15.57 18.64
C LEU A 232 -2.58 15.01 17.69
N GLY A 233 -2.03 15.85 16.81
CA GLY A 233 -1.04 15.44 15.80
C GLY A 233 -1.65 14.74 14.57
N GLY A 234 -2.98 14.61 14.49
CA GLY A 234 -3.65 13.88 13.42
C GLY A 234 -3.42 14.47 12.01
N ASN A 235 -3.26 15.79 11.88
CA ASN A 235 -2.93 16.37 10.58
C ASN A 235 -1.50 16.04 10.14
N ALA A 236 -0.53 16.05 11.07
CA ALA A 236 0.85 15.67 10.77
C ALA A 236 0.95 14.17 10.44
N GLU A 237 0.19 13.34 11.15
CA GLU A 237 0.08 11.90 10.90
C GLU A 237 -0.49 11.62 9.50
N ARG A 238 -1.53 12.34 9.08
CA ARG A 238 -2.06 12.26 7.70
C ARG A 238 -1.04 12.63 6.65
N VAL A 239 -0.38 13.78 6.78
CA VAL A 239 0.65 14.24 5.82
C VAL A 239 1.77 13.19 5.72
N SER A 240 2.24 12.69 6.86
CA SER A 240 3.29 11.65 6.91
C SER A 240 2.85 10.35 6.26
N SER A 241 1.62 9.89 6.54
CA SER A 241 1.07 8.65 5.98
C SER A 241 0.92 8.74 4.46
N LEU A 242 0.46 9.89 3.94
CA LEU A 242 0.39 10.15 2.51
C LEU A 242 1.78 10.09 1.87
N PHE A 243 2.78 10.73 2.47
CA PHE A 243 4.14 10.73 1.92
C PHE A 243 4.76 9.34 1.92
N GLN A 244 4.63 8.59 3.02
CA GLN A 244 5.08 7.20 3.07
C GLN A 244 4.39 6.33 2.01
N GLN A 245 3.09 6.51 1.81
CA GLN A 245 2.35 5.77 0.80
C GLN A 245 2.84 6.09 -0.61
N VAL A 246 3.03 7.37 -0.93
CA VAL A 246 3.57 7.81 -2.23
C VAL A 246 4.97 7.28 -2.47
N GLU A 247 5.87 7.38 -1.49
CA GLU A 247 7.23 6.83 -1.59
C GLU A 247 7.21 5.32 -1.82
N SER A 248 6.33 4.61 -1.11
CA SER A 248 6.16 3.17 -1.30
C SER A 248 5.64 2.83 -2.70
N ALA A 249 4.73 3.64 -3.26
CA ALA A 249 4.19 3.45 -4.60
C ALA A 249 5.24 3.70 -5.69
N VAL A 250 6.06 4.75 -5.52
CA VAL A 250 7.22 5.02 -6.39
C VAL A 250 8.18 3.84 -6.39
N ALA A 251 8.55 3.35 -5.19
CA ALA A 251 9.48 2.21 -5.07
C ALA A 251 8.91 0.93 -5.71
N ARG A 252 7.59 0.68 -5.60
CA ARG A 252 6.92 -0.44 -6.27
C ARG A 252 7.03 -0.31 -7.80
N LEU A 253 6.78 0.87 -8.34
CA LEU A 253 6.89 1.13 -9.79
C LEU A 253 8.31 0.93 -10.30
N GLU A 254 9.31 1.51 -9.64
CA GLU A 254 10.72 1.36 -10.02
C GLU A 254 11.16 -0.11 -10.07
N LYS A 255 10.78 -0.88 -9.04
CA LYS A 255 11.04 -2.31 -9.00
C LYS A 255 10.35 -3.05 -10.15
N ASN A 256 9.11 -2.70 -10.48
CA ASN A 256 8.38 -3.31 -11.59
C ASN A 256 9.02 -3.00 -12.95
N GLU A 257 9.48 -1.76 -13.15
CA GLU A 257 10.22 -1.34 -14.34
C GLU A 257 11.54 -2.10 -14.49
N GLU A 258 12.29 -2.28 -13.39
CA GLU A 258 13.53 -3.04 -13.38
C GLU A 258 13.29 -4.51 -13.74
N ILE A 259 12.28 -5.14 -13.13
CA ILE A 259 11.90 -6.53 -13.44
C ILE A 259 11.52 -6.66 -14.93
N ALA A 260 10.74 -5.73 -15.46
CA ALA A 260 10.36 -5.72 -16.87
C ALA A 260 11.59 -5.56 -17.79
N ARG A 261 12.55 -4.71 -17.41
CA ARG A 261 13.81 -4.53 -18.14
C ARG A 261 14.64 -5.81 -18.15
N LEU A 262 14.78 -6.48 -17.00
CA LEU A 262 15.50 -7.75 -16.90
C LEU A 262 14.82 -8.86 -17.70
N ALA A 263 13.49 -8.91 -17.69
CA ALA A 263 12.72 -9.86 -18.50
C ALA A 263 12.97 -9.66 -20.00
N ARG A 264 12.97 -8.41 -20.49
CA ARG A 264 13.30 -8.07 -21.88
C ARG A 264 14.71 -8.51 -22.26
N LEU A 265 15.71 -8.21 -21.43
CA LEU A 265 17.10 -8.62 -21.67
C LEU A 265 17.26 -10.15 -21.70
N ARG A 266 16.57 -10.88 -20.82
CA ARG A 266 16.55 -12.36 -20.83
C ARG A 266 15.90 -12.91 -22.09
N ALA A 267 14.78 -12.33 -22.53
CA ALA A 267 14.10 -12.73 -23.76
C ALA A 267 14.99 -12.50 -25.00
N GLU A 268 15.67 -11.36 -25.08
CA GLU A 268 16.63 -11.07 -26.15
C GLU A 268 17.81 -12.05 -26.16
N ARG A 269 18.39 -12.36 -25.00
CA ARG A 269 19.46 -13.36 -24.88
C ARG A 269 18.99 -14.74 -25.30
N ALA A 270 17.80 -15.17 -24.87
CA ALA A 270 17.22 -16.44 -25.27
C ALA A 270 16.99 -16.51 -26.78
N LYS A 271 16.51 -15.42 -27.40
CA LYS A 271 16.35 -15.30 -28.86
C LYS A 271 17.70 -15.46 -29.58
N ARG A 272 18.74 -14.75 -29.14
CA ARG A 272 20.10 -14.86 -29.72
C ARG A 272 20.67 -16.28 -29.60
N ILE A 273 20.48 -16.93 -28.45
CA ILE A 273 20.91 -18.32 -28.24
C ILE A 273 20.17 -19.26 -29.21
N ARG A 274 18.86 -19.07 -29.38
CA ARG A 274 18.05 -19.84 -30.33
C ARG A 274 18.52 -19.63 -31.77
N GLU A 275 18.70 -18.39 -32.20
CA GLU A 275 19.20 -18.06 -33.54
C GLU A 275 20.60 -18.64 -33.79
N ALA A 276 21.49 -18.60 -32.81
CA ALA A 276 22.82 -19.21 -32.91
C ALA A 276 22.76 -20.74 -33.05
N ARG A 277 21.87 -21.41 -32.28
CA ARG A 277 21.63 -22.86 -32.40
C ARG A 277 21.06 -23.22 -33.76
N GLU A 278 20.09 -22.45 -34.27
CA GLU A 278 19.51 -22.66 -35.60
C GLU A 278 20.53 -22.43 -36.71
N ALA A 279 21.37 -21.39 -36.60
CA ALA A 279 22.45 -21.12 -37.55
C ALA A 279 23.51 -22.23 -37.53
N LYS A 280 23.89 -22.74 -36.35
CA LYS A 280 24.80 -23.89 -36.22
C LYS A 280 24.20 -25.13 -36.88
N ALA A 281 22.94 -25.45 -36.61
CA ALA A 281 22.24 -26.58 -37.24
C ALA A 281 22.15 -26.43 -38.77
N ARG A 282 21.93 -25.22 -39.29
CA ARG A 282 21.95 -24.94 -40.74
C ARG A 282 23.35 -25.15 -41.33
N ARG A 283 24.41 -24.71 -40.65
CA ARG A 283 25.81 -24.93 -41.08
C ARG A 283 26.15 -26.41 -41.12
N GLU A 284 25.80 -27.16 -40.08
CA GLU A 284 26.02 -28.62 -40.02
C GLU A 284 25.25 -29.36 -41.13
N LYS A 285 23.98 -28.98 -41.38
CA LYS A 285 23.20 -29.54 -42.50
C LYS A 285 23.85 -29.26 -43.86
N ARG A 286 24.32 -28.02 -44.10
CA ARG A 286 25.03 -27.65 -45.33
C ARG A 286 26.33 -28.44 -45.51
N GLN A 287 27.12 -28.61 -44.44
CA GLN A 287 28.34 -29.41 -44.47
C GLN A 287 28.06 -30.89 -44.79
N LYS A 288 27.03 -31.49 -44.16
CA LYS A 288 26.61 -32.86 -44.48
C LYS A 288 26.16 -32.99 -45.94
N GLN A 289 25.35 -32.06 -46.44
CA GLN A 289 24.93 -32.06 -47.85
C GLN A 289 26.11 -31.92 -48.82
N ALA A 290 27.09 -31.06 -48.52
CA ALA A 290 28.29 -30.92 -49.33
C ALA A 290 29.13 -32.22 -49.32
N TYR A 291 29.32 -32.82 -48.15
CA TYR A 291 30.01 -34.11 -48.00
C TYR A 291 29.29 -35.24 -48.77
N ASP A 292 27.97 -35.32 -48.67
CA ASP A 292 27.17 -36.32 -49.39
C ASP A 292 27.25 -36.11 -50.91
N THR A 293 27.26 -34.86 -51.37
CA THR A 293 27.38 -34.53 -52.80
C THR A 293 28.75 -34.94 -53.35
N VAL A 294 29.83 -34.57 -52.64
CA VAL A 294 31.19 -34.95 -53.00
C VAL A 294 31.33 -36.47 -52.96
N SER A 295 30.91 -37.14 -51.89
CA SER A 295 31.03 -38.60 -51.78
C SER A 295 30.23 -39.36 -52.84
N ARG A 296 29.06 -38.86 -53.28
CA ARG A 296 28.32 -39.40 -54.43
C ARG A 296 29.11 -39.24 -55.74
N GLN A 297 29.77 -38.11 -55.94
CA GLN A 297 30.61 -37.84 -57.11
C GLN A 297 31.84 -38.76 -57.16
N TRP A 298 32.45 -39.06 -56.01
CA TRP A 298 33.54 -40.04 -55.90
C TRP A 298 33.07 -41.51 -56.04
N ARG A 299 31.79 -41.81 -55.75
CA ARG A 299 31.20 -43.17 -55.86
C ARG A 299 30.69 -43.53 -57.26
N ALA A 300 30.79 -42.66 -58.26
CA ALA A 300 30.40 -42.94 -59.65
C ALA A 300 31.59 -42.85 -60.64
N PRO A 301 31.78 -43.79 -61.58
CA PRO A 301 31.92 -45.23 -61.41
C PRO A 301 33.36 -45.70 -61.75
N SER A 302 34.10 -46.18 -60.75
CA SER A 302 35.28 -47.05 -60.94
C SER A 302 34.90 -48.48 -61.41
N ALA A 303 33.60 -48.77 -61.52
CA ALA A 303 33.04 -50.04 -61.97
C ALA A 303 33.40 -50.39 -63.43
N GLN A 304 33.72 -49.41 -64.28
CA GLN A 304 34.06 -49.64 -65.68
C GLN A 304 35.55 -49.94 -65.89
N ARG A 305 36.43 -49.45 -65.00
CA ARG A 305 37.89 -49.62 -65.11
C ARG A 305 38.40 -50.95 -64.56
N ASN A 306 37.65 -51.61 -63.67
CA ASN A 306 38.04 -52.89 -63.09
C ASN A 306 37.63 -54.11 -63.94
N ARG A 307 36.61 -53.99 -64.80
CA ARG A 307 36.20 -55.07 -65.72
C ARG A 307 37.17 -55.30 -66.88
N SER A 308 37.93 -54.29 -67.30
CA SER A 308 38.92 -54.41 -68.38
C SER A 308 40.26 -55.01 -67.91
N ARG A 309 40.65 -54.77 -66.66
CA ARG A 309 41.88 -55.34 -66.07
C ARG A 309 41.77 -56.84 -65.79
N SER A 310 40.61 -57.34 -65.32
CA SER A 310 40.45 -58.78 -65.04
C SER A 310 40.39 -59.64 -66.32
N ARG A 311 39.91 -59.09 -67.44
CA ARG A 311 39.90 -59.77 -68.75
C ARG A 311 41.31 -59.91 -69.36
N ARG A 312 42.20 -58.92 -69.19
CA ARG A 312 43.59 -59.01 -69.66
C ARG A 312 44.43 -60.00 -68.85
N SER A 313 44.25 -60.03 -67.52
CA SER A 313 44.96 -60.98 -66.63
C SER A 313 44.60 -62.45 -66.91
N ARG A 314 43.31 -62.75 -67.15
CA ARG A 314 42.88 -64.13 -67.47
C ARG A 314 43.35 -64.64 -68.84
N ARG A 315 43.54 -63.76 -69.83
CA ARG A 315 44.12 -64.13 -71.15
C ARG A 315 45.62 -64.44 -71.04
N SER A 316 46.37 -63.63 -70.29
CA SER A 316 47.81 -63.82 -70.06
C SER A 316 48.13 -65.12 -69.32
N GLN A 317 47.35 -65.49 -68.30
CA GLN A 317 47.55 -66.75 -67.57
C GLN A 317 47.23 -67.99 -68.43
N ARG A 318 46.26 -67.90 -69.36
CA ARG A 318 45.94 -68.99 -70.29
C ARG A 318 47.03 -69.22 -71.34
N GLN A 319 47.67 -68.16 -71.83
CA GLN A 319 48.80 -68.31 -72.76
C GLN A 319 50.02 -68.94 -72.08
N ARG A 320 50.40 -68.49 -70.88
CA ARG A 320 51.52 -69.09 -70.13
C ARG A 320 51.31 -70.56 -69.77
N THR A 321 50.07 -70.97 -69.50
CA THR A 321 49.76 -72.39 -69.23
C THR A 321 49.74 -73.26 -70.48
N GLN A 322 49.48 -72.70 -71.65
CA GLN A 322 49.63 -73.41 -72.93
C GLN A 322 51.11 -73.53 -73.35
N GLU A 323 51.90 -72.47 -73.20
CA GLU A 323 53.35 -72.49 -73.48
C GLU A 323 54.09 -73.50 -72.59
N LEU A 324 53.75 -73.56 -71.29
CA LEU A 324 54.32 -74.55 -70.38
C LEU A 324 53.92 -75.99 -70.74
N ARG A 325 52.71 -76.25 -71.24
CA ARG A 325 52.33 -77.59 -71.72
C ARG A 325 53.11 -77.99 -72.98
N GLN A 326 53.23 -77.08 -73.95
CA GLN A 326 53.99 -77.35 -75.17
C GLN A 326 55.48 -77.61 -74.90
N PHE A 327 56.06 -76.90 -73.93
CA PHE A 327 57.44 -77.11 -73.49
C PHE A 327 57.66 -78.49 -72.85
N TRP A 328 56.74 -78.95 -72.00
CA TRP A 328 56.83 -80.29 -71.39
C TRP A 328 56.61 -81.43 -72.41
N GLU A 329 55.71 -81.25 -73.38
CA GLU A 329 55.47 -82.23 -74.45
C GLU A 329 56.67 -82.39 -75.42
N SER A 330 57.52 -81.36 -75.57
CA SER A 330 58.75 -81.45 -76.38
C SER A 330 59.93 -82.13 -75.69
N MET A 331 59.88 -82.36 -74.37
CA MET A 331 60.92 -83.09 -73.64
C MET A 331 60.64 -84.60 -73.50
N GLN A 332 59.50 -85.09 -73.99
CA GLN A 332 59.12 -86.51 -73.94
C GLN A 332 59.10 -87.20 -75.32
N ARG A 333 59.75 -86.64 -76.36
CA ARG A 333 59.94 -87.29 -77.66
C ARG A 333 61.40 -87.44 -78.02
#